data_AF-A0A945EWG9-F1
#
_entry.id   AF-A0A945EWG9-F1
#
_cell.length_a   1.000
_cell.length_b   1.000
_cell.length_c   1.000
_cell.angle_alpha   90.00
_cell.angle_beta   90.00
_cell.angle_gamma   90.00
#
_symmetry.space_group_name_H-M   'P 1'
#
loop_
_entity.id
_entity.type
_entity.pdbx_description
1 polymer ?
#
loop_
_entity_poly.entity_id
_entity_poly.type
_entity_poly.pdbx_seq_one_letter_code
_entity_poly.pdbx_strand_id
1 'polypeptide(L)'
;MKYRQLTKEQFESLHEDFAKFLATQSIDAKEWKQIKKEKAQVAEEEMNIFSDVVWDDVLTKTAYVEHFSKTSVNLFKCDENEIHRIA
;
A
#
# COMPACT_ATOMS: atom_id res chain seq x y z
N MET A 1 7.62 9.19 -3.44
CA MET A 1 6.27 8.61 -3.55
C MET A 1 6.07 8.18 -4.99
N LYS A 2 5.95 6.87 -5.21
CA LYS A 2 5.76 6.22 -6.51
C LYS A 2 4.29 5.95 -6.80
N TYR A 3 3.51 5.64 -5.76
CA TYR A 3 2.08 5.34 -5.82
C TYR A 3 1.27 6.27 -4.92
N ARG A 4 -0.05 6.13 -4.92
CA ARG A 4 -0.88 6.87 -3.95
C ARG A 4 -0.62 6.38 -2.53
N GLN A 5 -0.71 7.28 -1.57
CA GLN A 5 -0.75 6.88 -0.16
C GLN A 5 -1.95 5.96 0.10
N LEU A 6 -1.77 4.98 0.99
CA LEU A 6 -2.86 4.13 1.47
C LEU A 6 -3.92 4.98 2.18
N THR A 7 -5.19 4.57 2.08
CA THR A 7 -6.25 5.20 2.86
C THR A 7 -6.13 4.81 4.32
N LYS A 8 -6.85 5.54 5.18
CA LYS A 8 -6.88 5.24 6.62
C LYS A 8 -7.30 3.81 6.90
N GLU A 9 -8.34 3.32 6.23
CA GLU A 9 -8.87 1.96 6.39
C GLU A 9 -7.84 0.90 5.97
N GLN A 10 -7.05 1.19 4.93
CA GLN A 10 -5.96 0.33 4.48
C GLN A 10 -4.80 0.29 5.48
N PHE A 11 -4.45 1.42 6.10
CA PHE A 11 -3.48 1.44 7.20
C PHE A 11 -3.99 0.70 8.44
N GLU A 12 -5.28 0.83 8.76
CA GLU A 12 -5.89 0.12 9.87
C GLU A 12 -5.90 -1.39 9.65
N SER A 13 -6.17 -1.86 8.43
CA SER A 13 -6.08 -3.30 8.12
C SER A 13 -4.66 -3.83 8.10
N LEU A 14 -3.66 -2.98 7.80
CA LEU A 14 -2.24 -3.32 7.72
C LEU A 14 -1.42 -2.84 8.93
N HIS A 15 -2.06 -2.53 10.06
CA HIS A 15 -1.39 -1.89 11.19
C HIS A 15 -0.24 -2.73 11.78
N GLU A 16 -0.37 -4.06 11.78
CA GLU A 16 0.70 -4.95 12.24
C GLU A 16 1.92 -4.89 11.34
N ASP A 17 1.71 -4.87 10.01
CA ASP A 17 2.80 -4.83 9.04
C ASP A 17 3.44 -3.44 9.01
N PHE A 18 2.65 -2.38 9.20
CA PHE A 18 3.19 -1.04 9.39
C PHE A 18 4.04 -0.93 10.66
N ALA A 19 3.62 -1.54 11.76
CA ALA A 19 4.42 -1.58 12.99
C ALA A 19 5.75 -2.33 12.79
N LYS A 20 5.73 -3.47 12.10
CA LYS A 20 6.95 -4.20 11.73
C LYS A 20 7.85 -3.35 10.83
N PHE A 21 7.29 -2.69 9.83
CA PHE A 21 8.01 -1.78 8.93
C PHE A 21 8.74 -0.68 9.72
N LEU A 22 8.06 0.02 10.63
CA LEU A 22 8.69 1.01 11.50
C LEU A 22 9.81 0.40 12.36
N ALA A 23 9.58 -0.80 12.91
CA ALA A 23 10.60 -1.50 13.69
C ALA A 23 11.85 -1.87 12.87
N THR A 24 11.73 -2.19 11.57
CA THR A 24 12.91 -2.41 10.70
C THR A 24 13.79 -1.18 10.55
N GLN A 25 13.20 0.00 10.74
CA GLN A 25 13.88 1.30 10.75
C GLN A 25 14.28 1.76 12.15
N SER A 26 14.22 0.85 13.14
CA SER A 26 14.47 1.11 14.56
C SER A 26 13.52 2.13 15.21
N ILE A 27 12.36 2.38 14.59
CA ILE A 27 11.35 3.30 15.13
C ILE A 27 10.39 2.50 16.02
N ASP A 28 10.46 2.75 17.32
CA ASP A 28 9.55 2.16 18.30
C ASP A 28 8.26 2.99 18.49
N ALA A 29 7.32 2.48 19.29
CA ALA A 29 6.04 3.15 19.52
C ALA A 29 6.17 4.51 20.23
N LYS A 30 7.21 4.73 21.04
CA LYS A 30 7.47 6.00 21.72
C LYS A 30 8.02 7.01 20.73
N GLU A 31 9.01 6.61 19.94
CA GLU A 31 9.59 7.45 18.89
C GLU A 31 8.54 7.82 17.84
N TRP A 32 7.72 6.86 17.40
CA TRP A 32 6.63 7.14 16.46
C TRP A 32 5.63 8.17 16.99
N LYS A 33 5.29 8.12 18.29
CA LYS A 33 4.45 9.15 18.92
C LYS A 33 5.13 10.52 18.91
N GLN A 34 6.44 10.59 19.12
CA GLN A 34 7.20 11.83 19.08
C GLN A 34 7.29 12.38 17.65
N ILE A 35 7.61 11.54 16.67
CA ILE A 35 7.66 11.89 15.24
C ILE A 35 6.33 12.50 14.79
N LYS A 36 5.20 11.86 15.11
CA LYS A 36 3.88 12.42 14.76
C LYS A 36 3.59 13.79 15.37
N LYS A 37 4.17 14.09 16.54
CA LYS A 37 3.93 15.37 17.24
C LYS A 37 4.88 16.47 16.76
N GLU A 38 6.15 16.12 16.57
CA GLU A 38 7.23 17.10 16.38
C GLU A 38 7.73 17.17 14.93
N LYS A 39 7.52 16.10 14.15
CA LYS A 39 8.05 15.93 12.80
C LYS A 39 6.99 15.35 11.86
N ALA A 40 5.87 16.08 11.70
CA ALA A 40 4.75 15.64 10.88
C ALA A 40 5.15 15.26 9.45
N GLN A 41 6.10 15.99 8.84
CA GLN A 41 6.63 15.66 7.52
C GLN A 41 7.31 14.29 7.47
N VAL A 42 8.09 13.95 8.50
CA VAL A 42 8.74 12.63 8.59
C VAL A 42 7.69 11.53 8.74
N ALA A 43 6.64 11.77 9.56
CA ALA A 43 5.54 10.80 9.67
C ALA A 43 4.86 10.54 8.31
N GLU A 44 4.64 11.60 7.54
CA GLU A 44 4.05 11.50 6.19
C GLU A 44 4.97 10.76 5.21
N GLU A 45 6.28 11.02 5.27
CA GLU A 45 7.28 10.30 4.47
C GLU A 45 7.29 8.80 4.78
N GLU A 46 7.29 8.41 6.06
CA GLU A 46 7.21 7.00 6.47
C GLU A 46 5.93 6.30 5.96
N MET A 47 4.79 6.99 6.05
CA MET A 47 3.53 6.51 5.52
C MET A 47 3.57 6.35 4.00
N ASN A 48 4.22 7.27 3.29
CA ASN A 48 4.40 7.19 1.83
C ASN A 48 5.30 6.02 1.43
N ILE A 49 6.43 5.82 2.12
CA ILE A 49 7.36 4.73 1.83
C ILE A 49 6.67 3.38 2.07
N PHE A 50 5.95 3.22 3.17
CA PHE A 50 5.19 2.01 3.42
C PHE A 50 4.12 1.77 2.35
N SER A 51 3.41 2.84 1.94
CA SER A 51 2.43 2.74 0.86
C SER A 51 3.06 2.27 -0.44
N ASP A 52 4.24 2.78 -0.78
CA ASP A 52 4.97 2.37 -1.98
C ASP A 52 5.34 0.87 -1.94
N VAL A 53 5.81 0.38 -0.79
CA VAL A 53 6.15 -1.05 -0.58
C VAL A 53 4.92 -1.94 -0.74
N VAL A 54 3.79 -1.55 -0.12
CA VAL A 54 2.55 -2.33 -0.21
C VAL A 54 2.03 -2.37 -1.65
N TRP A 55 2.07 -1.24 -2.36
CA TRP A 55 1.64 -1.21 -3.77
C TRP A 55 2.54 -2.02 -4.68
N ASP A 56 3.86 -1.97 -4.49
CA ASP A 56 4.79 -2.82 -5.23
C ASP A 56 4.48 -4.31 -5.00
N ASP A 57 4.22 -4.71 -3.75
CA ASP A 57 3.86 -6.08 -3.43
C ASP A 57 2.54 -6.52 -4.07
N VAL A 58 1.49 -5.70 -3.94
CA VAL A 58 0.17 -5.96 -4.53
C VAL A 58 0.27 -6.05 -6.05
N LEU A 59 0.86 -5.07 -6.71
CA LEU A 59 0.94 -5.04 -8.18
C LEU A 59 1.78 -6.20 -8.73
N THR A 60 2.83 -6.60 -8.02
CA THR A 60 3.68 -7.73 -8.44
C THR A 60 2.98 -9.08 -8.27
N LYS A 61 2.15 -9.23 -7.24
CA LYS A 61 1.45 -10.50 -6.92
C LYS A 61 0.07 -10.62 -7.56
N THR A 62 -0.48 -9.53 -8.10
CA THR A 62 -1.83 -9.53 -8.67
C THR A 62 -1.84 -10.28 -10.00
N ALA A 63 -2.35 -11.51 -9.98
CA ALA A 63 -2.51 -12.33 -11.18
C ALA A 63 -3.82 -12.02 -11.94
N TYR A 64 -4.81 -11.44 -11.27
CA TYR A 64 -6.13 -11.16 -11.86
C TYR A 64 -6.69 -9.83 -11.37
N VAL A 65 -7.36 -9.11 -12.28
CA VAL A 65 -8.02 -7.83 -11.98
C VAL A 65 -9.46 -7.89 -12.45
N GLU A 66 -10.37 -7.41 -11.61
CA GLU A 66 -11.79 -7.30 -11.94
C GLU A 66 -12.19 -5.82 -12.01
N HIS A 67 -12.91 -5.46 -13.07
CA HIS A 67 -13.43 -4.10 -13.24
C HIS A 67 -14.94 -4.14 -13.46
N PHE A 68 -15.68 -3.64 -12.47
CA PHE A 68 -17.13 -3.53 -12.49
C PHE A 68 -17.55 -2.17 -13.02
N SER A 69 -18.28 -2.16 -14.14
CA SER A 69 -18.99 -1.00 -14.65
C SER A 69 -20.49 -1.11 -14.32
N LYS A 70 -21.27 -0.10 -14.70
CA LYS A 70 -22.73 -0.11 -14.46
C LYS A 70 -23.46 -1.27 -15.17
N THR A 71 -22.92 -1.75 -16.29
CA THR A 71 -23.60 -2.72 -17.17
C THR A 71 -22.74 -3.90 -17.57
N SER A 72 -21.46 -3.93 -17.18
CA SER A 72 -20.53 -4.98 -17.55
C SER A 72 -19.51 -5.26 -16.46
N VAL A 73 -19.04 -6.51 -16.43
CA VAL A 73 -17.89 -6.94 -15.66
C VAL A 73 -16.78 -7.24 -16.66
N ASN A 74 -15.58 -6.69 -16.44
CA ASN A 74 -14.40 -7.06 -17.20
C ASN A 74 -13.45 -7.81 -16.28
N LEU A 75 -13.05 -9.01 -16.68
CA LEU A 75 -12.09 -9.83 -15.96
C LEU A 75 -10.78 -9.86 -16.75
N PHE A 76 -9.67 -9.63 -16.06
CA PHE A 76 -8.35 -9.60 -16.65
C PHE A 76 -7.43 -10.61 -15.97
N LYS A 77 -6.62 -11.29 -16.76
CA LYS A 77 -5.46 -12.07 -16.30
C LYS A 77 -4.20 -11.25 -16.61
N CYS A 78 -3.37 -11.03 -15.59
CA CYS A 78 -2.11 -10.32 -15.68
C CYS A 78 -0.98 -11.35 -15.80
N ASP A 79 -0.41 -11.45 -16.99
CA ASP A 79 0.84 -12.18 -17.25
C ASP A 79 2.02 -11.19 -17.17
N GLU A 80 3.26 -11.67 -17.19
CA GLU A 80 4.45 -10.86 -16.86
C GLU A 80 4.61 -9.58 -17.69
N ASN A 81 4.26 -9.64 -18.97
CA ASN A 81 4.43 -8.53 -19.92
C ASN A 81 3.12 -8.12 -20.60
N GLU A 82 2.03 -8.85 -20.38
CA GLU A 82 0.77 -8.69 -21.10
C GLU A 82 -0.42 -8.84 -20.15
N ILE A 83 -1.52 -8.14 -20.46
CA ILE A 83 -2.78 -8.28 -19.75
C ILE A 83 -3.84 -8.74 -20.75
N HIS A 84 -4.50 -9.85 -20.43
CA HIS A 84 -5.53 -10.45 -21.28
C HIS A 84 -6.91 -10.26 -20.64
N ARG A 85 -7.87 -9.70 -21.39
CA ARG A 85 -9.28 -9.72 -20.99
C ARG A 85 -9.86 -11.11 -21.26
N ILE A 86 -10.38 -11.76 -20.21
CA ILE A 86 -10.90 -13.13 -20.27
C ILE A 86 -12.43 -13.19 -20.19
N ALA A 87 -13.09 -12.12 -19.72
CA ALA A 87 -14.54 -11.93 -19.81
C ALA A 87 -14.85 -10.43 -19.90
#